data_AF-W8S2T0-F1
#
_entry.id   AF-W8S2T0-F1
#
_cell.length_a   1.000
_cell.length_b   1.000
_cell.length_c   1.000
_cell.angle_alpha   90.00
_cell.angle_beta   90.00
_cell.angle_gamma   90.00
#
_symmetry.space_group_name_H-M   'P 1'
#
loop_
_entity.id
_entity.type
_entity.pdbx_description
1 polymer ?
#
loop_
_entity_poly.entity_id
_entity_poly.type
_entity_poly.pdbx_seq_one_letter_code
_entity_poly.pdbx_strand_id
1 'polypeptide(L)'
;MTLPANPTLGSLARVRSEALLNRGRQADEVRAQRQETEITGTTVPAEAMRGVTPNDAADLPDGPCRALFVGGAGTVVCNDLTDTEVTLVCGAGQIIPGWVTRVKATGTDATNVVAMY
;
A
#
# COMPACT_ATOMS: atom_id res chain seq x y z
N MET A 1 -19.34 12.51 -61.23
CA MET A 1 -18.74 11.94 -60.00
C MET A 1 -18.34 13.12 -59.12
N THR A 2 -19.22 13.53 -58.21
CA THR A 2 -19.08 14.73 -57.38
C THR A 2 -18.11 14.45 -56.23
N LEU A 3 -17.00 15.19 -56.18
CA LEU A 3 -16.00 15.07 -55.11
C LEU A 3 -16.64 15.47 -53.77
N PRO A 4 -16.43 14.72 -52.67
CA PRO A 4 -16.97 15.09 -51.36
C PRO A 4 -16.38 16.43 -50.91
N ALA A 5 -17.24 17.31 -50.39
CA ALA A 5 -16.86 18.66 -49.96
C ALA A 5 -15.72 18.60 -48.93
N ASN A 6 -14.59 19.23 -49.26
CA ASN A 6 -13.46 19.41 -48.35
C ASN A 6 -13.92 20.28 -47.16
N PRO A 7 -13.75 19.85 -45.89
CA PRO A 7 -14.07 20.67 -44.74
C PRO A 7 -13.38 22.04 -44.86
N THR A 8 -14.17 23.11 -44.76
CA THR A 8 -13.67 24.49 -44.89
C THR A 8 -12.55 24.72 -43.87
N LEU A 9 -11.53 25.51 -44.20
CA LEU A 9 -10.38 25.78 -43.31
C LEU A 9 -10.79 26.15 -41.87
N GLY A 10 -11.97 26.75 -41.69
CA GLY A 10 -12.55 27.09 -40.39
C GLY A 10 -12.96 25.89 -39.53
N SER A 11 -13.45 24.78 -40.11
CA SER A 11 -13.77 23.57 -39.35
C SER A 11 -12.52 22.79 -38.99
N LEU A 12 -11.50 22.77 -39.87
CA LEU A 12 -10.20 22.17 -39.60
C LEU A 12 -9.44 22.90 -38.47
N ALA A 13 -9.54 24.22 -38.39
CA ALA A 13 -8.96 25.01 -37.30
C ALA A 13 -9.63 24.71 -35.96
N ARG A 14 -10.97 24.59 -35.93
CA ARG A 14 -11.73 24.25 -34.72
C ARG A 14 -11.44 22.82 -34.24
N VAL A 15 -11.43 21.84 -35.14
CA VAL A 15 -11.09 20.44 -34.82
C VAL A 15 -9.66 20.31 -34.29
N ARG A 16 -8.69 21.05 -34.87
CA ARG A 16 -7.31 21.07 -34.36
C ARG A 16 -7.21 21.74 -32.99
N SER A 17 -7.98 22.80 -32.73
CA SER A 17 -8.02 23.45 -31.41
C SER A 17 -8.68 22.60 -30.32
N GLU A 18 -9.75 21.88 -30.66
CA GLU A 18 -10.45 20.97 -29.73
C GLU A 18 -9.62 19.71 -29.44
N ALA A 19 -8.91 19.18 -30.44
CA ALA A 19 -7.97 18.07 -30.25
C ALA A 19 -6.79 18.44 -29.34
N LEU A 20 -6.30 19.68 -29.41
CA LEU A 20 -5.25 20.18 -28.52
C LEU A 20 -5.75 20.37 -27.09
N LEU A 21 -6.96 20.92 -26.93
CA LEU A 21 -7.59 21.11 -25.63
C LEU A 21 -7.90 19.77 -24.94
N ASN A 22 -8.39 18.78 -25.70
CA ASN A 22 -8.63 17.43 -25.20
C ASN A 22 -7.33 16.72 -24.83
N ARG A 23 -6.23 16.91 -25.58
CA ARG A 23 -4.92 16.34 -25.21
C ARG A 23 -4.32 16.97 -23.96
N GLY A 24 -4.52 18.27 -23.73
CA GLY A 24 -4.11 18.95 -22.51
C GLY A 24 -4.85 18.42 -21.29
N ARG A 25 -6.19 18.37 -21.37
CA ARG A 25 -7.04 17.83 -20.30
C ARG A 25 -6.71 16.36 -19.98
N GLN A 26 -6.46 15.53 -21.01
CA GLN A 26 -6.05 14.15 -20.82
C GLN A 26 -4.66 14.01 -20.16
N ALA A 27 -3.72 14.90 -20.45
CA ALA A 27 -2.41 14.89 -19.80
C ALA A 27 -2.49 15.29 -18.31
N ASP A 28 -3.37 16.23 -17.99
CA ASP A 28 -3.62 16.65 -16.60
C ASP A 28 -4.42 15.58 -15.84
N GLU A 29 -5.40 14.95 -16.48
CA GLU A 29 -6.13 13.79 -15.95
C GLU A 29 -5.20 12.61 -15.70
N VAL A 30 -4.25 12.31 -16.60
CA VAL A 30 -3.26 11.22 -16.38
C VAL A 30 -2.27 11.55 -15.25
N ARG A 31 -1.96 12.83 -15.01
CA ARG A 31 -1.14 13.27 -13.85
C ARG A 31 -1.92 13.16 -12.55
N ALA A 32 -3.18 13.58 -12.54
CA ALA A 32 -4.10 13.40 -11.42
C ALA A 32 -4.32 11.91 -11.11
N GLN A 33 -4.53 11.08 -12.14
CA GLN A 33 -4.68 9.64 -12.01
C GLN A 33 -3.41 8.97 -11.47
N ARG A 34 -2.21 9.44 -11.83
CA ARG A 34 -0.95 8.94 -11.24
C ARG A 34 -0.82 9.29 -9.77
N GLN A 35 -1.38 10.42 -9.34
CA GLN A 35 -1.45 10.83 -7.94
C GLN A 35 -2.54 10.08 -7.16
N GLU A 36 -3.66 9.74 -7.80
CA GLU A 36 -4.71 8.90 -7.19
C GLU A 36 -4.34 7.40 -7.18
N THR A 37 -3.47 6.98 -8.11
CA THR A 37 -2.85 5.64 -8.13
C THR A 37 -1.56 5.59 -7.28
N GLU A 38 -1.19 6.67 -6.59
CA GLU A 38 -0.24 6.64 -5.47
C GLU A 38 -0.97 6.05 -4.26
N ILE A 39 -1.28 4.76 -4.41
CA ILE A 39 -1.89 3.85 -3.43
C ILE A 39 -1.43 4.25 -2.06
N THR A 40 -2.33 4.72 -1.18
CA THR A 40 -2.14 4.93 0.27
C THR A 40 -0.76 4.47 0.73
N GLY A 41 0.22 5.38 0.59
CA GLY A 41 1.63 5.01 0.37
C GLY A 41 2.13 3.97 1.35
N THR A 42 2.87 2.97 0.90
CA THR A 42 3.65 2.04 1.76
C THR A 42 4.65 2.76 2.68
N THR A 43 4.78 4.09 2.54
CA THR A 43 5.57 5.02 3.35
C THR A 43 4.74 5.82 4.37
N VAL A 44 3.41 5.68 4.42
CA VAL A 44 2.60 6.37 5.42
C VAL A 44 2.87 5.80 6.82
N PRO A 45 2.95 6.65 7.87
CA PRO A 45 3.15 6.18 9.23
C PRO A 45 1.92 5.42 9.72
N ALA A 46 2.13 4.55 10.71
CA ALA A 46 1.03 3.81 11.32
C ALA A 46 0.03 4.76 11.98
N GLU A 47 -1.25 4.54 11.71
CA GLU A 47 -2.36 5.35 12.23
C GLU A 47 -2.81 4.85 13.60
N ALA A 48 -2.65 3.54 13.84
CA ALA A 48 -3.00 2.91 15.10
C ALA A 48 -1.92 1.92 15.55
N MET A 49 -1.79 1.79 16.86
CA MET A 49 -0.93 0.80 17.51
C MET A 49 -1.77 -0.02 18.48
N ARG A 50 -1.56 -1.34 18.51
CA ARG A 50 -2.27 -2.28 19.39
C ARG A 50 -1.30 -3.29 19.96
N GLY A 51 -1.43 -3.57 21.26
CA GLY A 51 -0.71 -4.68 21.87
C GLY A 51 -1.16 -6.00 21.25
N VAL A 52 -0.19 -6.85 20.90
CA VAL A 52 -0.46 -8.17 20.33
C VAL A 52 -0.41 -9.21 21.43
N THR A 53 -1.46 -10.02 21.53
CA THR A 53 -1.41 -11.28 22.29
C THR A 53 -1.10 -12.40 21.30
N PRO A 54 0.05 -13.06 21.39
CA PRO A 54 0.40 -14.14 20.46
C PRO A 54 -0.62 -15.26 20.47
N ASN A 55 -0.95 -15.79 19.29
CA ASN A 55 -1.91 -16.86 19.10
C ASN A 55 -1.53 -17.72 17.89
N ASP A 56 -1.52 -19.04 18.06
CA ASP A 56 -1.14 -19.98 16.99
C ASP A 56 -2.28 -20.22 15.97
N ALA A 57 -3.54 -19.95 16.35
CA ALA A 57 -4.73 -20.30 15.58
C ALA A 57 -5.51 -19.09 15.03
N ALA A 58 -5.39 -17.92 15.65
CA ALA A 58 -6.14 -16.72 15.26
C ALA A 58 -5.21 -15.63 14.73
N ASP A 59 -5.65 -14.97 13.66
CA ASP A 59 -4.99 -13.79 13.09
C ASP A 59 -5.19 -12.54 13.96
N LEU A 60 -4.43 -11.49 13.63
CA LEU A 60 -4.60 -10.18 14.24
C LEU A 60 -6.03 -9.64 14.00
N PRO A 61 -6.70 -9.10 15.04
CA PRO A 61 -8.14 -8.77 14.98
C PRO A 61 -8.46 -7.63 14.00
N ASP A 62 -7.54 -6.67 13.84
CA ASP A 62 -7.69 -5.52 12.95
C ASP A 62 -7.09 -5.79 11.55
N GLY A 63 -6.76 -7.05 11.24
CA GLY A 63 -6.18 -7.47 9.96
C GLY A 63 -4.64 -7.42 9.92
N PRO A 64 -4.03 -7.47 8.72
CA PRO A 64 -2.60 -7.44 8.56
C PRO A 64 -2.01 -6.08 8.99
N CYS A 65 -1.01 -6.12 9.86
CA CYS A 65 -0.29 -4.92 10.29
C CYS A 65 0.88 -4.61 9.35
N ARG A 66 1.33 -3.36 9.30
CA ARG A 66 2.44 -2.91 8.42
C ARG A 66 3.82 -3.02 9.05
N ALA A 67 3.88 -3.08 10.39
CA ALA A 67 5.10 -3.27 11.15
C ALA A 67 4.81 -3.84 12.53
N LEU A 68 5.84 -4.46 13.12
CA LEU A 68 5.84 -4.88 14.51
C LEU A 68 6.88 -4.08 15.30
N PHE A 69 6.49 -3.59 16.48
CA PHE A 69 7.42 -3.12 17.49
C PHE A 69 7.65 -4.21 18.53
N VAL A 70 8.91 -4.41 18.91
CA VAL A 70 9.33 -5.44 19.86
C VAL A 70 9.95 -4.76 21.08
N GLY A 71 9.24 -4.76 22.21
CA GLY A 71 9.73 -4.08 23.42
C GLY A 71 10.86 -4.81 24.13
N GLY A 72 10.78 -6.13 24.27
CA GLY A 72 11.83 -6.97 24.87
C GLY A 72 12.55 -7.83 23.83
N ALA A 73 13.88 -7.92 23.93
CA ALA A 73 14.67 -8.76 23.03
C ALA A 73 14.24 -10.23 23.11
N GLY A 74 14.34 -10.95 22.00
CA GLY A 74 13.93 -12.35 21.91
C GLY A 74 13.57 -12.75 20.49
N THR A 75 12.85 -13.85 20.37
CA THR A 75 12.38 -14.37 19.09
C THR A 75 10.93 -13.97 18.86
N VAL A 76 10.57 -13.59 17.64
CA VAL A 76 9.18 -13.41 17.18
C VAL A 76 8.94 -14.35 16.03
N VAL A 77 7.96 -15.25 16.18
CA VAL A 77 7.49 -16.11 15.10
C VAL A 77 6.18 -15.51 14.57
N CYS A 78 6.13 -15.20 13.28
CA CYS A 78 4.99 -14.56 12.67
C CYS A 78 4.71 -15.07 11.25
N ASN A 79 3.47 -14.95 10.81
CA ASN A 79 3.07 -15.23 9.43
C ASN A 79 3.00 -13.93 8.63
N ASP A 80 3.50 -13.96 7.40
CA ASP A 80 3.39 -12.87 6.46
C ASP A 80 2.04 -12.88 5.70
N LEU A 81 1.87 -11.97 4.73
CA LEU A 81 0.68 -11.92 3.86
C LEU A 81 0.49 -13.16 2.97
N THR A 82 1.56 -13.94 2.76
CA THR A 82 1.51 -15.18 1.97
C THR A 82 1.22 -16.40 2.85
N ASP A 83 0.92 -16.18 4.14
CA ASP A 83 0.76 -17.22 5.16
C ASP A 83 2.03 -18.05 5.37
N THR A 84 3.20 -17.49 5.04
CA THR A 84 4.50 -18.11 5.31
C THR A 84 4.95 -17.76 6.72
N GLU A 85 5.28 -18.79 7.51
CA GLU A 85 5.86 -18.62 8.83
C GLU A 85 7.32 -18.19 8.75
N VAL A 86 7.67 -17.15 9.50
CA VAL A 86 9.02 -16.60 9.60
C VAL A 86 9.39 -16.44 11.07
N THR A 87 10.62 -16.82 11.39
CA THR A 87 11.22 -16.62 12.71
C THR A 87 12.20 -15.46 12.66
N LEU A 88 12.01 -14.46 13.50
CA LEU A 88 12.81 -13.24 13.57
C LEU A 88 13.50 -13.16 14.92
N VAL A 89 14.82 -12.95 14.92
CA VAL A 89 15.59 -12.64 16.13
C VAL A 89 15.62 -11.13 16.30
N CYS A 90 15.06 -10.64 17.39
CA CYS A 90 14.73 -9.24 17.59
C CYS A 90 15.47 -8.68 18.81
N GLY A 91 16.00 -7.47 18.67
CA GLY A 91 16.49 -6.66 19.80
C GLY A 91 15.36 -5.98 20.56
N ALA A 92 15.65 -5.55 21.78
CA ALA A 92 14.72 -4.73 22.56
C ALA A 92 14.57 -3.34 21.93
N GLY A 93 13.33 -2.87 21.77
CA GLY A 93 12.99 -1.59 21.14
C GLY A 93 13.06 -1.60 19.60
N GLN A 94 13.19 -2.76 18.96
CA GLN A 94 13.31 -2.86 17.50
C GLN A 94 11.94 -2.69 16.82
N ILE A 95 11.92 -1.95 15.72
CA ILE A 95 10.79 -1.90 14.79
C ILE A 95 11.14 -2.75 13.57
N ILE A 96 10.23 -3.65 13.21
CA ILE A 96 10.36 -4.55 12.08
C ILE A 96 9.30 -4.15 11.05
N PRO A 97 9.69 -3.41 10.00
CA PRO A 97 8.78 -3.09 8.92
C PRO A 97 8.53 -4.34 8.09
N GLY A 98 7.27 -4.71 7.94
CA GLY A 98 6.86 -5.94 7.28
C GLY A 98 5.39 -6.22 7.52
N TRP A 99 4.72 -6.74 6.51
CA TRP A 99 3.33 -7.09 6.63
C TRP A 99 3.16 -8.40 7.39
N VAL A 100 2.51 -8.35 8.54
CA VAL A 100 2.29 -9.51 9.41
C VAL A 100 0.81 -9.71 9.65
N THR A 101 0.34 -10.94 9.44
CA THR A 101 -1.05 -11.36 9.61
C THR A 101 -1.29 -12.00 10.98
N ARG A 102 -0.30 -12.75 11.49
CA ARG A 102 -0.37 -13.49 12.75
C ARG A 102 0.96 -13.45 13.47
N VAL A 103 0.93 -13.33 14.80
CA VAL A 103 2.09 -13.57 15.67
C VAL A 103 1.79 -14.82 16.49
N LYS A 104 2.65 -15.83 16.35
CA LYS A 104 2.48 -17.15 16.98
C LYS A 104 2.87 -17.12 18.45
N ALA A 105 2.13 -17.86 19.27
CA ALA A 105 2.47 -18.04 20.68
C ALA A 105 3.64 -19.04 20.82
N THR A 106 3.66 -20.06 19.99
CA THR A 106 4.76 -21.03 19.96
C THR A 106 6.01 -20.40 19.35
N GLY A 107 7.11 -20.42 20.10
CA GLY A 107 8.43 -19.93 19.64
C GLY A 107 8.62 -18.41 19.71
N THR A 108 7.62 -17.66 20.19
CA THR A 108 7.76 -16.22 20.45
C THR A 108 8.12 -15.98 21.91
N ASP A 109 9.36 -15.57 22.15
CA ASP A 109 9.89 -15.23 23.49
C ASP A 109 9.93 -13.71 23.73
N ALA A 110 9.83 -12.92 22.66
CA ALA A 110 9.88 -11.47 22.78
C ALA A 110 8.65 -10.94 23.53
N THR A 111 8.88 -9.95 24.39
CA THR A 111 7.82 -9.34 25.21
C THR A 111 7.41 -7.98 24.66
N ASN A 112 6.20 -7.54 25.02
CA ASN A 112 5.65 -6.25 24.64
C ASN A 112 5.66 -6.02 23.11
N VAL A 113 5.08 -6.98 22.38
CA VAL A 113 4.91 -6.92 20.92
C VAL A 113 3.71 -6.03 20.60
N VAL A 114 3.90 -5.07 19.70
CA VAL A 114 2.87 -4.11 19.28
C VAL A 114 2.74 -4.15 17.77
N ALA A 115 1.52 -4.37 17.28
CA ALA A 115 1.18 -4.27 15.87
C ALA A 115 0.91 -2.80 15.52
N MET A 116 1.51 -2.35 14.42
CA MET A 116 1.36 -1.01 13.89
C MET A 116 0.55 -1.10 12.61
N TYR A 117 -0.59 -0.39 12.55
CA TYR A 117 -1.59 -0.47 11.49
C TYR A 117 -1.58 0.70 10.55
#